data_AF-W7KCE0-F1
#
_entry.id   AF-W7KCE0-F1
#
_cell.length_a   1.000
_cell.length_b   1.000
_cell.length_c   1.000
_cell.angle_alpha   90.00
_cell.angle_beta   90.00
_cell.angle_gamma   90.00
#
_symmetry.space_group_name_H-M   'P 1'
#
loop_
_entity.id
_entity.type
_entity.pdbx_description
1 polymer ?
#
loop_
_entity_poly.entity_id
_entity_poly.type
_entity_poly.pdbx_seq_one_letter_code
_entity_poly.pdbx_strand_id
1 'polypeptide(L)'
;MKSVKENFDRQTSQRLREYDERLQDKRQKRKEQRDKNIQKIIHKDKMEKKLAEKIEKGCLMCACGLGSVAGSVGLLGGFGIYVSKSAALATAIAEGAETAKAAGEAARIPAAIDAVIKGITKVFGVSTLGVQRLESLFTANIYNNVTMIARAINEQYNPSSCILPIGGSGADKSICPWVMEKYLPAQNIPEMTRGGALSMNDVIETAVKSIVTDAKTVAETAAKKATEEAIKASTDAVESAYAACQTAIIASVVAILVIVLVMMIIYLILRYRRKKKMNKKQQYTKLLNQ
;
A
#
# COMPACT_ATOMS: atom_id res chain seq x y z
N MET A 1 -76.84 62.31 -31.76
CA MET A 1 -75.39 62.07 -31.98
C MET A 1 -74.55 62.21 -30.71
N LYS A 2 -74.82 63.17 -29.79
CA LYS A 2 -74.09 63.31 -28.51
C LYS A 2 -74.17 62.09 -27.58
N SER A 3 -75.35 61.46 -27.44
CA SER A 3 -75.56 60.30 -26.57
C SER A 3 -74.79 59.04 -26.98
N VAL A 4 -74.49 58.88 -28.27
CA VAL A 4 -73.72 57.73 -28.79
C VAL A 4 -72.24 57.90 -28.46
N LYS A 5 -71.72 59.13 -28.54
CA LYS A 5 -70.33 59.45 -28.18
C LYS A 5 -70.06 59.24 -26.69
N GLU A 6 -70.95 59.71 -25.83
CA GLU A 6 -70.83 59.52 -24.37
C GLU A 6 -70.89 58.05 -23.95
N ASN A 7 -71.72 57.22 -24.61
CA ASN A 7 -71.75 55.79 -24.34
C ASN A 7 -70.46 55.08 -24.78
N PHE A 8 -69.86 55.50 -25.89
CA PHE A 8 -68.59 54.96 -26.37
C PHE A 8 -67.43 55.35 -25.44
N ASP A 9 -67.36 56.61 -25.02
CA ASP A 9 -66.36 57.10 -24.07
C ASP A 9 -66.49 56.40 -22.70
N ARG A 10 -67.73 56.14 -22.25
CA ARG A 10 -68.00 55.39 -21.01
C ARG A 10 -67.55 53.93 -21.11
N GLN A 11 -67.87 53.24 -22.21
CA GLN A 11 -67.42 51.86 -22.43
C GLN A 11 -65.90 51.75 -22.57
N THR A 12 -65.27 52.70 -23.27
CA THR A 12 -63.81 52.71 -23.46
C THR A 12 -63.09 52.95 -22.13
N SER A 13 -63.63 53.83 -21.28
CA SER A 13 -63.12 54.09 -19.93
C SER A 13 -63.27 52.90 -18.97
N GLN A 14 -64.30 52.06 -19.14
CA GLN A 14 -64.45 50.83 -18.36
C GLN A 14 -63.41 49.78 -18.78
N ARG A 15 -63.21 49.55 -20.08
CA ARG A 15 -62.21 48.58 -20.56
C ARG A 15 -60.78 48.95 -20.17
N LEU A 16 -60.45 50.24 -20.15
CA LEU A 16 -59.14 50.71 -19.71
C LEU A 16 -58.92 50.42 -18.21
N ARG A 17 -59.94 50.66 -17.36
CA ARG A 17 -59.88 50.30 -15.93
C ARG A 17 -59.71 48.80 -15.71
N GLU A 18 -60.49 47.97 -16.40
CA GLU A 18 -60.36 46.50 -16.33
C GLU A 18 -59.01 45.99 -16.87
N TYR A 19 -58.41 46.69 -17.83
CA TYR A 19 -57.08 46.34 -18.34
C TYR A 19 -55.98 46.68 -17.35
N ASP A 20 -56.07 47.85 -16.70
CA ASP A 20 -55.12 48.28 -15.68
C ASP A 20 -55.17 47.40 -14.42
N GLU A 21 -56.36 47.02 -13.96
CA GLU A 21 -56.53 46.10 -12.82
C GLU A 21 -55.90 44.72 -13.10
N ARG A 22 -56.10 44.16 -14.30
CA ARG A 22 -55.45 42.90 -14.71
C ARG A 22 -53.93 43.02 -14.82
N LEU A 23 -53.42 44.17 -15.22
CA LEU A 23 -51.99 44.45 -15.28
C LEU A 23 -51.38 44.55 -13.88
N GLN A 24 -52.08 45.17 -12.94
CA GLN A 24 -51.66 45.25 -11.54
C GLN A 24 -51.60 43.87 -10.89
N ASP A 25 -52.64 43.04 -11.04
CA ASP A 25 -52.67 41.68 -10.48
C ASP A 25 -51.53 40.80 -11.01
N LYS A 26 -51.26 40.83 -12.33
CA LYS A 26 -50.13 40.08 -12.92
C LYS A 26 -48.77 40.57 -12.43
N ARG A 27 -48.61 41.89 -12.22
CA ARG A 27 -47.36 42.46 -11.66
C ARG A 27 -47.19 42.04 -10.20
N GLN A 28 -48.26 42.01 -9.41
CA GLN A 28 -48.26 41.59 -8.02
C GLN A 28 -47.84 40.12 -7.90
N LYS A 29 -48.46 39.21 -8.66
CA LYS A 29 -48.12 37.77 -8.69
C LYS A 29 -46.64 37.51 -9.04
N ARG A 30 -46.09 38.25 -10.01
CA ARG A 30 -44.67 38.12 -10.39
C ARG A 30 -43.70 38.70 -9.36
N LYS A 31 -44.14 39.67 -8.56
CA LYS A 31 -43.35 40.23 -7.45
C LYS A 31 -43.30 39.23 -6.29
N GLU A 32 -44.45 38.69 -5.89
CA GLU A 32 -44.54 37.64 -4.86
C GLU A 32 -43.74 36.38 -5.23
N GLN A 33 -43.80 35.94 -6.49
CA GLN A 33 -43.01 34.78 -6.95
C GLN A 33 -41.50 35.03 -6.83
N ARG A 34 -41.03 36.26 -7.14
CA ARG A 34 -39.63 36.64 -6.97
C ARG A 34 -39.24 36.69 -5.51
N ASP A 35 -40.06 37.29 -4.66
CA ASP A 35 -39.77 37.42 -3.23
C ASP A 35 -39.71 36.04 -2.54
N LYS A 36 -40.60 35.11 -2.92
CA LYS A 36 -40.54 33.69 -2.48
C LYS A 36 -39.25 32.99 -2.93
N ASN A 37 -38.82 33.18 -4.17
CA ASN A 37 -37.58 32.59 -4.68
C ASN A 37 -36.34 33.19 -3.98
N ILE A 38 -36.35 34.50 -3.73
CA ILE A 38 -35.27 35.18 -3.01
C ILE A 38 -35.19 34.68 -1.57
N GLN A 39 -36.31 34.56 -0.85
CA GLN A 39 -36.34 33.98 0.49
C GLN A 39 -35.79 32.55 0.50
N LYS A 40 -36.12 31.72 -0.52
CA LYS A 40 -35.62 30.35 -0.62
C LYS A 40 -34.10 30.31 -0.82
N ILE A 41 -33.56 31.22 -1.63
CA ILE A 41 -32.11 31.36 -1.84
C ILE A 41 -31.43 31.81 -0.54
N ILE A 42 -31.94 32.85 0.13
CA ILE A 42 -31.39 33.35 1.40
C ILE A 42 -31.39 32.26 2.48
N HIS A 43 -32.49 31.50 2.60
CA HIS A 43 -32.56 30.39 3.55
C HIS A 43 -31.56 29.28 3.23
N LYS A 44 -31.38 28.94 1.95
CA LYS A 44 -30.41 27.93 1.52
C LYS A 44 -28.98 28.38 1.80
N ASP A 45 -28.65 29.62 1.47
CA ASP A 45 -27.34 30.23 1.69
C ASP A 45 -27.02 30.32 3.20
N LYS A 46 -28.02 30.62 4.04
CA LYS A 46 -27.88 30.61 5.51
C LYS A 46 -27.61 29.21 6.07
N MET A 47 -28.19 28.16 5.47
CA MET A 47 -27.93 26.77 5.88
C MET A 47 -26.54 26.32 5.43
N GLU A 48 -26.14 26.63 4.20
CA GLU A 48 -24.81 26.34 3.68
C GLU A 48 -23.72 27.07 4.49
N LYS A 49 -23.94 28.34 4.85
CA LYS A 49 -23.03 29.11 5.71
C LYS A 49 -22.90 28.52 7.12
N LYS A 50 -24.00 28.03 7.71
CA LYS A 50 -23.97 27.33 9.02
C LYS A 50 -23.28 25.98 8.94
N LEU A 51 -23.41 25.28 7.80
CA LEU A 51 -22.73 23.99 7.58
C LEU A 51 -21.23 24.21 7.40
N ALA A 52 -20.83 25.22 6.64
CA ALA A 52 -19.44 25.63 6.47
C ALA A 52 -18.80 26.02 7.82
N GLU A 53 -19.49 26.82 8.64
CA GLU A 53 -18.99 27.23 9.96
C GLU A 53 -18.87 26.04 10.94
N LYS A 54 -19.74 25.03 10.83
CA LYS A 54 -19.63 23.78 11.61
C LYS A 54 -18.48 22.91 11.13
N ILE A 55 -18.26 22.81 9.82
CA ILE A 55 -17.13 22.06 9.24
C ILE A 55 -15.81 22.75 9.60
N GLU A 56 -15.75 24.08 9.59
CA GLU A 56 -14.58 24.86 9.97
C GLU A 56 -14.24 24.69 11.46
N LYS A 57 -15.24 24.75 12.36
CA LYS A 57 -15.06 24.43 13.79
C LYS A 57 -14.69 22.96 14.04
N GLY A 58 -15.23 22.03 13.24
CA GLY A 58 -14.89 20.60 13.30
C GLY A 58 -13.45 20.31 12.85
N CYS A 59 -12.99 20.95 11.77
CA CYS A 59 -11.61 20.86 11.30
C CYS A 59 -10.61 21.51 12.27
N LEU A 60 -10.97 22.63 12.92
CA LEU A 60 -10.13 23.25 13.94
C LEU A 60 -9.95 22.37 15.19
N MET A 61 -10.98 21.62 15.58
CA MET A 61 -10.89 20.66 16.69
C MET A 61 -10.10 19.40 16.31
N CYS A 62 -10.18 18.95 15.05
CA CYS A 62 -9.43 17.77 14.59
C CYS A 62 -7.94 18.07 14.33
N ALA A 63 -7.58 19.32 14.00
CA ALA A 63 -6.19 19.76 13.83
C ALA A 63 -5.42 19.94 15.15
N CYS A 64 -6.12 20.06 16.29
CA CYS A 64 -5.50 20.23 17.61
C CYS A 64 -5.34 18.92 18.41
N GLY A 65 -5.80 17.77 17.87
CA GLY A 65 -5.69 16.47 18.54
C GLY A 65 -4.42 15.66 18.23
N LEU A 66 -3.62 16.11 17.25
CA LEU A 66 -2.34 15.50 16.87
C LEU A 66 -1.29 16.61 16.88
N GLY A 67 -0.77 16.90 18.07
CA GLY A 67 0.34 17.82 18.23
C GLY A 67 1.56 17.34 17.45
N SER A 68 1.84 18.00 16.32
CA SER A 68 3.18 18.40 15.89
C SER A 68 3.13 19.10 14.52
N VAL A 69 3.72 20.30 14.47
CA VAL A 69 3.96 21.16 13.30
C VAL A 69 2.78 22.03 12.86
N ALA A 70 2.51 23.02 13.70
CA ALA A 70 1.85 24.26 13.29
C ALA A 70 2.68 25.00 12.23
N GLY A 71 2.04 25.40 11.14
CA GLY A 71 2.57 26.43 10.23
C GLY A 71 2.60 26.07 8.74
N SER A 72 1.49 25.60 8.14
CA SER A 72 1.30 25.72 6.68
C SER A 72 -0.10 25.29 6.19
N VAL A 73 -1.15 25.97 6.66
CA VAL A 73 -2.47 25.90 5.98
C VAL A 73 -2.45 26.70 4.65
N GLY A 74 -1.29 27.23 4.23
CA GLY A 74 -1.09 27.91 2.95
C GLY A 74 -0.44 27.09 1.83
N LEU A 75 -0.19 25.78 2.01
CA LEU A 75 0.63 24.98 1.07
C LEU A 75 -0.01 23.65 0.64
N LEU A 76 -1.33 23.54 0.71
CA LEU A 76 -2.09 22.36 0.25
C LEU A 76 -2.44 22.46 -1.25
N GLY A 77 -1.41 22.58 -2.09
CA GLY A 77 -1.49 22.40 -3.54
C GLY A 77 -0.52 21.36 -4.11
N GLY A 78 0.41 20.83 -3.30
CA GLY A 78 1.38 19.82 -3.76
C GLY A 78 2.22 19.17 -2.66
N PHE A 79 2.45 19.87 -1.52
CA PHE A 79 3.31 19.34 -0.46
C PHE A 79 2.62 18.34 0.49
N GLY A 80 1.31 18.49 0.74
CA GLY A 80 0.59 17.59 1.66
C GLY A 80 0.53 16.14 1.19
N ILE A 81 0.49 15.93 -0.14
CA ILE A 81 0.48 14.60 -0.74
C ILE A 81 1.82 13.90 -0.50
N TYR A 82 2.95 14.62 -0.66
CA TYR A 82 4.28 14.03 -0.44
C TYR A 82 4.52 13.65 1.02
N VAL A 83 4.06 14.49 1.96
CA VAL A 83 4.13 14.18 3.40
C VAL A 83 3.30 12.95 3.75
N SER A 84 2.08 12.84 3.20
CA SER A 84 1.23 11.66 3.41
C SER A 84 1.81 10.38 2.80
N LYS A 85 2.45 10.47 1.62
CA LYS A 85 3.18 9.35 1.01
C LYS A 85 4.34 8.91 1.90
N SER A 86 5.14 9.85 2.41
CA SER A 86 6.25 9.50 3.32
C SER A 86 5.78 8.91 4.64
N ALA A 87 4.66 9.39 5.19
CA ALA A 87 4.09 8.83 6.42
C ALA A 87 3.53 7.41 6.21
N ALA A 88 2.80 7.19 5.10
CA ALA A 88 2.25 5.88 4.74
C ALA A 88 3.36 4.86 4.44
N LEU A 89 4.46 5.30 3.81
CA LEU A 89 5.63 4.45 3.61
C LEU A 89 6.32 4.12 4.94
N ALA A 90 6.45 5.09 5.86
CA ALA A 90 7.02 4.83 7.18
C ALA A 90 6.20 3.81 7.99
N THR A 91 4.86 3.91 7.96
CA THR A 91 3.98 2.94 8.61
C THR A 91 4.04 1.57 7.93
N ALA A 92 4.07 1.51 6.59
CA ALA A 92 4.17 0.25 5.85
C ALA A 92 5.53 -0.45 6.03
N ILE A 93 6.61 0.31 6.24
CA ILE A 93 7.91 -0.24 6.62
C ILE A 93 7.87 -0.77 8.06
N ALA A 94 7.19 -0.08 8.98
CA ALA A 94 7.06 -0.55 10.37
C ALA A 94 6.23 -1.84 10.47
N GLU A 95 5.07 -1.90 9.82
CA GLU A 95 4.23 -3.10 9.73
C GLU A 95 4.91 -4.21 8.89
N GLY A 96 5.57 -3.80 7.81
CA GLY A 96 6.40 -4.65 6.96
C GLY A 96 7.57 -5.27 7.73
N ALA A 97 8.17 -4.57 8.68
CA ALA A 97 9.28 -5.08 9.48
C ALA A 97 8.84 -6.19 10.45
N GLU A 98 7.65 -6.08 11.05
CA GLU A 98 7.10 -7.13 11.92
C GLU A 98 6.73 -8.38 11.13
N THR A 99 6.09 -8.21 9.97
CA THR A 99 5.78 -9.33 9.07
C THR A 99 7.04 -9.93 8.43
N ALA A 100 8.04 -9.11 8.11
CA ALA A 100 9.33 -9.53 7.58
C ALA A 100 10.12 -10.37 8.58
N LYS A 101 10.12 -10.02 9.88
CA LYS A 101 10.75 -10.86 10.91
C LYS A 101 10.13 -12.25 10.96
N ALA A 102 8.80 -12.33 10.97
CA ALA A 102 8.08 -13.61 10.97
C ALA A 102 8.35 -14.43 9.69
N ALA A 103 8.36 -13.77 8.52
CA ALA A 103 8.69 -14.42 7.25
C ALA A 103 10.16 -14.89 7.19
N GLY A 104 11.07 -14.08 7.72
CA GLY A 104 12.49 -14.40 7.85
C GLY A 104 12.72 -15.63 8.72
N GLU A 105 12.05 -15.72 9.88
CA GLU A 105 12.13 -16.90 10.76
C GLU A 105 11.49 -18.14 10.13
N ALA A 106 10.34 -17.98 9.47
CA ALA A 106 9.66 -19.07 8.76
C ALA A 106 10.49 -19.64 7.60
N ALA A 107 11.28 -18.79 6.90
CA ALA A 107 12.18 -19.23 5.84
C ALA A 107 13.53 -19.76 6.37
N ARG A 108 14.00 -19.25 7.50
CA ARG A 108 15.30 -19.60 8.10
C ARG A 108 15.39 -21.05 8.51
N ILE A 109 14.39 -21.56 9.23
CA ILE A 109 14.39 -22.92 9.79
C ILE A 109 14.44 -24.00 8.70
N PRO A 110 13.53 -24.01 7.69
CA PRO A 110 13.58 -25.04 6.64
C PRO A 110 14.86 -24.94 5.80
N ALA A 111 15.35 -23.74 5.51
CA ALA A 111 16.61 -23.55 4.78
C ALA A 111 17.82 -24.05 5.58
N ALA A 112 17.83 -23.84 6.90
CA ALA A 112 18.89 -24.37 7.77
C ALA A 112 18.89 -25.90 7.79
N ILE A 113 17.71 -26.51 7.94
CA ILE A 113 17.56 -27.97 7.97
C ILE A 113 18.01 -28.59 6.63
N ASP A 114 17.54 -28.07 5.50
CA ASP A 114 17.95 -28.52 4.16
C ASP A 114 19.46 -28.37 3.94
N ALA A 115 20.06 -27.26 4.39
CA ALA A 115 21.50 -27.04 4.29
C ALA A 115 22.31 -28.01 5.15
N VAL A 116 21.86 -28.30 6.39
CA VAL A 116 22.50 -29.31 7.25
C VAL A 116 22.44 -30.68 6.61
N ILE A 117 21.29 -31.08 6.06
CA ILE A 117 21.10 -32.36 5.39
C ILE A 117 22.01 -32.50 4.16
N LYS A 118 22.05 -31.47 3.31
CA LYS A 118 22.94 -31.44 2.14
C LYS A 118 24.41 -31.49 2.56
N GLY A 119 24.77 -30.79 3.64
CA GLY A 119 26.10 -30.82 4.22
C GLY A 119 26.47 -32.21 4.72
N ILE A 120 25.57 -32.89 5.43
CA ILE A 120 25.79 -34.26 5.91
C ILE A 120 25.99 -35.22 4.74
N THR A 121 25.13 -35.15 3.72
CA THR A 121 25.22 -36.00 2.53
C THR A 121 26.55 -35.79 1.80
N LYS A 122 27.00 -34.54 1.65
CA LYS A 122 28.23 -34.18 0.94
C LYS A 122 29.49 -34.53 1.71
N VAL A 123 29.51 -34.23 3.02
CA VAL A 123 30.70 -34.44 3.86
C VAL A 123 30.88 -35.91 4.17
N PHE A 124 29.83 -36.60 4.59
CA PHE A 124 29.90 -37.99 5.03
C PHE A 124 29.70 -39.01 3.90
N GLY A 125 29.27 -38.58 2.71
CA GLY A 125 29.07 -39.46 1.56
C GLY A 125 27.95 -40.48 1.75
N VAL A 126 26.96 -40.16 2.59
CA VAL A 126 25.91 -41.10 3.02
C VAL A 126 24.78 -41.25 1.99
N SER A 127 24.16 -42.43 1.97
CA SER A 127 23.04 -42.74 1.07
C SER A 127 21.78 -41.91 1.40
N THR A 128 20.99 -41.56 0.38
CA THR A 128 19.73 -40.80 0.54
C THR A 128 18.71 -41.48 1.47
N LEU A 129 18.73 -42.82 1.56
CA LEU A 129 17.90 -43.60 2.48
C LEU A 129 18.25 -43.38 3.97
N GLY A 130 19.53 -43.29 4.30
CA GLY A 130 19.97 -42.96 5.66
C GLY A 130 19.69 -41.50 6.02
N VAL A 131 19.78 -40.61 5.02
CA VAL A 131 19.46 -39.19 5.15
C VAL A 131 17.96 -38.98 5.43
N GLN A 132 17.07 -39.71 4.78
CA GLN A 132 15.63 -39.62 5.01
C GLN A 132 15.23 -40.02 6.46
N ARG A 133 15.99 -40.94 7.08
CA ARG A 133 15.80 -41.25 8.51
C ARG A 133 16.26 -40.10 9.40
N LEU A 134 17.36 -39.43 9.06
CA LEU A 134 17.82 -38.23 9.76
C LEU A 134 16.88 -37.03 9.58
N GLU A 135 16.27 -36.87 8.40
CA GLU A 135 15.24 -35.85 8.13
C GLU A 135 14.10 -35.90 9.16
N SER A 136 13.64 -37.11 9.50
CA SER A 136 12.59 -37.29 10.51
C SER A 136 13.01 -36.87 11.93
N LEU A 137 14.31 -36.79 12.20
CA LEU A 137 14.87 -36.42 13.50
C LEU A 137 15.21 -34.92 13.60
N PHE A 138 15.41 -34.23 12.47
CA PHE A 138 15.74 -32.81 12.45
C PHE A 138 14.48 -31.93 12.61
N THR A 139 14.16 -31.63 13.87
CA THR A 139 13.14 -30.62 14.23
C THR A 139 13.76 -29.23 14.40
N ALA A 140 12.92 -28.18 14.41
CA ALA A 140 13.29 -26.79 14.66
C ALA A 140 14.13 -26.54 15.94
N ASN A 141 14.17 -27.47 16.90
CA ASN A 141 14.97 -27.34 18.12
C ASN A 141 16.32 -28.08 18.08
N ILE A 142 16.59 -28.87 17.04
CA ILE A 142 17.73 -29.80 16.97
C ILE A 142 18.72 -29.42 15.87
N TYR A 143 18.28 -28.70 14.83
CA TYR A 143 19.08 -28.39 13.64
C TYR A 143 20.36 -27.57 13.88
N ASN A 144 20.46 -26.88 15.02
CA ASN A 144 21.61 -26.07 15.40
C ASN A 144 22.49 -26.72 16.49
N ASN A 145 22.08 -27.86 17.04
CA ASN A 145 22.77 -28.50 18.15
C ASN A 145 23.74 -29.57 17.62
N VAL A 146 25.01 -29.18 17.52
CA VAL A 146 26.10 -30.01 16.98
C VAL A 146 26.16 -31.38 17.67
N THR A 147 26.07 -31.42 18.99
CA THR A 147 26.17 -32.67 19.77
C THR A 147 24.99 -33.60 19.51
N MET A 148 23.77 -33.06 19.37
CA MET A 148 22.57 -33.86 19.05
C MET A 148 22.63 -34.41 17.63
N ILE A 149 23.09 -33.61 16.67
CA ILE A 149 23.28 -34.04 15.28
C ILE A 149 24.35 -35.13 15.20
N ALA A 150 25.49 -34.94 15.90
CA ALA A 150 26.55 -35.93 15.98
C ALA A 150 26.06 -37.24 16.61
N ARG A 151 25.25 -37.18 17.67
CA ARG A 151 24.62 -38.36 18.28
C ARG A 151 23.68 -39.08 17.32
N ALA A 152 22.82 -38.35 16.60
CA ALA A 152 21.92 -38.95 15.62
C ALA A 152 22.68 -39.66 14.49
N ILE A 153 23.80 -39.09 14.02
CA ILE A 153 24.68 -39.71 13.03
C ILE A 153 25.30 -41.00 13.60
N ASN A 154 25.77 -40.96 14.84
CA ASN A 154 26.35 -42.13 15.52
C ASN A 154 25.33 -43.26 15.71
N GLU A 155 24.10 -42.95 16.08
CA GLU A 155 23.02 -43.94 16.24
C GLU A 155 22.60 -44.54 14.89
N GLN A 156 22.49 -43.72 13.85
CA GLN A 156 21.98 -44.15 12.54
C GLN A 156 22.99 -44.94 11.71
N TYR A 157 24.27 -44.54 11.74
CA TYR A 157 25.32 -45.11 10.89
C TYR A 157 26.32 -45.97 11.65
N ASN A 158 26.34 -45.91 12.98
CA ASN A 158 27.26 -46.66 13.85
C ASN A 158 28.69 -46.78 13.28
N PRO A 159 29.43 -45.67 13.21
CA PRO A 159 30.70 -45.59 12.48
C PRO A 159 31.81 -46.48 13.10
N SER A 160 31.64 -46.90 14.37
CA SER A 160 32.52 -47.89 15.02
C SER A 160 32.53 -49.24 14.30
N SER A 161 31.41 -49.61 13.66
CA SER A 161 31.26 -50.84 12.89
C SER A 161 32.04 -50.85 11.57
N CYS A 162 32.59 -49.70 11.15
CA CYS A 162 33.43 -49.60 9.96
C CYS A 162 34.83 -50.19 10.20
N ILE A 163 35.35 -50.12 11.43
CA ILE A 163 36.74 -50.51 11.77
C ILE A 163 36.83 -51.99 12.18
N LEU A 164 35.85 -52.49 12.94
CA LEU A 164 35.82 -53.87 13.40
C LEU A 164 34.65 -54.61 12.73
N PRO A 165 34.90 -55.71 12.00
CA PRO A 165 33.84 -56.49 11.35
C PRO A 165 33.17 -57.41 12.38
N ILE A 166 32.72 -56.87 13.51
CA ILE A 166 31.89 -57.61 14.46
C ILE A 166 30.45 -57.39 14.01
N GLY A 167 29.86 -58.43 13.44
CA GLY A 167 28.58 -58.40 12.73
C GLY A 167 27.45 -57.75 13.55
N GLY A 168 27.11 -56.51 13.19
CA GLY A 168 25.83 -55.90 13.47
C GLY A 168 25.04 -55.78 12.18
N SER A 169 24.05 -56.64 11.98
CA SER A 169 23.11 -56.58 10.85
C SER A 169 22.17 -55.37 11.05
N GLY A 170 22.31 -54.32 10.23
CA GLY A 170 21.26 -53.29 10.10
C GLY A 170 21.68 -51.83 9.89
N ALA A 171 22.93 -51.43 10.13
CA ALA A 171 23.37 -50.03 9.95
C ALA A 171 23.85 -49.76 8.51
N ASP A 172 23.52 -48.58 7.97
CA ASP A 172 23.99 -48.13 6.66
C ASP A 172 25.50 -47.86 6.72
N LYS A 173 26.28 -48.58 5.91
CA LYS A 173 27.76 -48.49 5.89
C LYS A 173 28.28 -47.38 4.97
N SER A 174 27.41 -46.55 4.40
CA SER A 174 27.79 -45.47 3.49
C SER A 174 28.71 -44.42 4.13
N ILE A 175 28.73 -44.29 5.46
CA ILE A 175 29.66 -43.40 6.17
C ILE A 175 31.10 -43.95 6.23
N CYS A 176 31.30 -45.25 6.02
CA CYS A 176 32.60 -45.90 6.25
C CYS A 176 33.76 -45.37 5.40
N PRO A 177 33.59 -45.02 4.10
CA PRO A 177 34.65 -44.38 3.33
C PRO A 177 35.16 -43.09 3.98
N TRP A 178 34.24 -42.25 4.46
CA TRP A 178 34.59 -41.01 5.16
C TRP A 178 35.32 -41.29 6.48
N VAL A 179 34.85 -42.26 7.26
CA VAL A 179 35.50 -42.68 8.51
C VAL A 179 36.92 -43.16 8.23
N MET A 180 37.12 -44.00 7.23
CA MET A 180 38.46 -44.49 6.86
C MET A 180 39.39 -43.38 6.37
N GLU A 181 38.85 -42.38 5.67
CA GLU A 181 39.65 -41.25 5.16
C GLU A 181 40.00 -40.20 6.24
N LYS A 182 39.09 -39.93 7.19
CA LYS A 182 39.27 -38.84 8.16
C LYS A 182 39.71 -39.32 9.55
N TYR A 183 39.27 -40.50 9.99
CA TYR A 183 39.55 -41.00 11.33
C TYR A 183 40.88 -41.76 11.41
N LEU A 184 41.18 -42.64 10.44
CA LEU A 184 42.43 -43.41 10.46
C LEU A 184 43.71 -42.55 10.40
N PRO A 185 43.78 -41.45 9.61
CA PRO A 185 44.96 -40.58 9.62
C PRO A 185 45.06 -39.74 10.90
N ALA A 186 43.93 -39.38 11.51
CA ALA A 186 43.89 -38.60 12.75
C ALA A 186 44.45 -39.38 13.95
N GLN A 187 44.41 -40.72 13.93
CA GLN A 187 45.08 -41.57 14.93
C GLN A 187 46.61 -41.63 14.77
N ASN A 188 47.16 -41.35 13.59
CA ASN A 188 48.59 -41.49 13.29
C ASN A 188 49.42 -40.21 13.57
N ILE A 189 48.84 -39.18 14.18
CA ILE A 189 49.53 -37.91 14.49
C ILE A 189 50.28 -38.06 15.84
N PRO A 190 51.64 -37.98 15.86
CA PRO A 190 52.44 -38.29 17.06
C PRO A 190 52.18 -37.42 18.29
N GLU A 191 51.67 -36.18 18.11
CA GLU A 191 51.41 -35.23 19.19
C GLU A 191 50.21 -35.60 20.09
N MET A 192 49.28 -36.44 19.61
CA MET A 192 48.04 -36.77 20.33
C MET A 192 48.13 -37.98 21.27
N THR A 193 49.22 -38.75 21.18
CA THR A 193 49.46 -39.95 21.99
C THR A 193 49.77 -39.67 23.47
N ARG A 194 49.83 -38.41 23.91
CA ARG A 194 50.31 -38.01 25.24
C ARG A 194 49.24 -37.69 26.29
N GLY A 195 47.94 -37.90 26.02
CA GLY A 195 46.95 -37.69 27.09
C GLY A 195 45.47 -37.87 26.81
N GLY A 196 45.02 -38.21 25.60
CA GLY A 196 43.60 -38.50 25.35
C GLY A 196 43.38 -39.18 24.01
N ALA A 197 42.73 -40.34 24.01
CA ALA A 197 42.34 -41.01 22.77
C ALA A 197 41.33 -40.12 22.02
N LEU A 198 41.63 -39.76 20.76
CA LEU A 198 40.67 -39.10 19.87
C LEU A 198 39.44 -40.01 19.72
N SER A 199 38.31 -39.58 20.31
CA SER A 199 37.06 -40.31 20.15
C SER A 199 36.54 -40.10 18.73
N MET A 200 35.98 -41.14 18.14
CA MET A 200 35.30 -41.03 16.86
C MET A 200 34.18 -39.97 16.90
N ASN A 201 33.59 -39.77 18.09
CA ASN A 201 32.60 -38.74 18.34
C ASN A 201 33.18 -37.32 18.16
N ASP A 202 34.43 -37.08 18.55
CA ASP A 202 35.05 -35.74 18.48
C ASP A 202 35.29 -35.32 17.02
N VAL A 203 35.68 -36.29 16.18
CA VAL A 203 35.91 -36.08 14.74
C VAL A 203 34.59 -35.79 14.03
N ILE A 204 33.52 -36.53 14.38
CA ILE A 204 32.18 -36.30 13.85
C ILE A 204 31.64 -34.96 14.34
N GLU A 205 31.82 -34.61 15.61
CA GLU A 205 31.37 -33.33 16.16
C GLU A 205 32.07 -32.15 15.48
N THR A 206 33.36 -32.27 15.18
CA THR A 206 34.12 -31.26 14.42
C THR A 206 33.58 -31.10 12.99
N ALA A 207 33.30 -32.20 12.30
CA ALA A 207 32.73 -32.17 10.96
C ALA A 207 31.30 -31.59 10.97
N VAL A 208 30.45 -32.01 11.89
CA VAL A 208 29.11 -31.48 12.09
C VAL A 208 29.15 -29.99 12.41
N LYS A 209 30.12 -29.54 13.21
CA LYS A 209 30.29 -28.12 13.54
C LYS A 209 30.52 -27.28 12.29
N SER A 210 31.36 -27.73 11.35
CA SER A 210 31.55 -27.04 10.06
C SER A 210 30.27 -27.00 9.21
N ILE A 211 29.49 -28.08 9.22
CA ILE A 211 28.22 -28.15 8.48
C ILE A 211 27.19 -27.18 9.07
N VAL A 212 27.09 -27.12 10.41
CA VAL A 212 26.17 -26.23 11.10
C VAL A 212 26.56 -24.76 10.91
N THR A 213 27.86 -24.44 10.86
CA THR A 213 28.31 -23.07 10.56
C THR A 213 27.94 -22.67 9.14
N ASP A 214 28.14 -23.54 8.16
CA ASP A 214 27.78 -23.26 6.77
C ASP A 214 26.27 -23.13 6.61
N ALA A 215 25.50 -24.04 7.22
CA ALA A 215 24.04 -23.99 7.22
C ALA A 215 23.50 -22.71 7.87
N LYS A 216 24.16 -22.19 8.92
CA LYS A 216 23.80 -20.91 9.53
C LYS A 216 23.91 -19.75 8.53
N THR A 217 24.96 -19.72 7.70
CA THR A 217 25.11 -18.68 6.68
C THR A 217 24.02 -18.75 5.61
N VAL A 218 23.66 -19.97 5.19
CA VAL A 218 22.56 -20.19 4.22
C VAL A 218 21.22 -19.75 4.82
N ALA A 219 20.98 -20.09 6.08
CA ALA A 219 19.77 -19.72 6.80
C ALA A 219 19.66 -18.20 7.01
N GLU A 220 20.76 -17.52 7.33
CA GLU A 220 20.81 -16.05 7.41
C GLU A 220 20.57 -15.39 6.05
N THR A 221 21.09 -15.97 4.97
CA THR A 221 20.85 -15.46 3.61
C THR A 221 19.38 -15.64 3.21
N ALA A 222 18.77 -16.79 3.50
CA ALA A 222 17.36 -17.04 3.25
C ALA A 222 16.45 -16.10 4.07
N ALA A 223 16.79 -15.87 5.33
CA ALA A 223 16.08 -14.93 6.20
C ALA A 223 16.15 -13.50 5.63
N LYS A 224 17.34 -13.04 5.23
CA LYS A 224 17.52 -11.71 4.62
C LYS A 224 16.69 -11.56 3.35
N LYS A 225 16.72 -12.53 2.45
CA LYS A 225 15.94 -12.50 1.22
C LYS A 225 14.43 -12.43 1.49
N ALA A 226 13.92 -13.26 2.40
CA ALA A 226 12.51 -13.23 2.78
C ALA A 226 12.10 -11.91 3.44
N THR A 227 12.99 -11.31 4.25
CA THR A 227 12.74 -9.98 4.84
C THR A 227 12.71 -8.87 3.80
N GLU A 228 13.61 -8.90 2.81
CA GLU A 228 13.65 -7.92 1.72
C GLU A 228 12.41 -8.03 0.83
N GLU A 229 11.98 -9.25 0.51
CA GLU A 229 10.76 -9.50 -0.27
C GLU A 229 9.50 -9.01 0.46
N ALA A 230 9.39 -9.25 1.76
CA ALA A 230 8.26 -8.79 2.57
C ALA A 230 8.19 -7.25 2.67
N ILE A 231 9.34 -6.58 2.89
CA ILE A 231 9.41 -5.12 2.91
C ILE A 231 9.08 -4.54 1.54
N LYS A 232 9.59 -5.16 0.46
CA LYS A 232 9.29 -4.71 -0.90
C LYS A 232 7.80 -4.84 -1.24
N ALA A 233 7.16 -5.93 -0.83
CA ALA A 233 5.73 -6.12 -1.05
C ALA A 233 4.89 -5.05 -0.34
N SER A 234 5.27 -4.64 0.89
CA SER A 234 4.56 -3.58 1.60
C SER A 234 4.77 -2.20 0.97
N THR A 235 5.97 -1.89 0.46
CA THR A 235 6.22 -0.63 -0.26
C THR A 235 5.50 -0.58 -1.60
N ASP A 236 5.50 -1.68 -2.36
CA ASP A 236 4.86 -1.76 -3.68
C ASP A 236 3.33 -1.57 -3.58
N ALA A 237 2.71 -2.08 -2.50
CA ALA A 237 1.29 -1.87 -2.23
C ALA A 237 0.95 -0.38 -2.00
N VAL A 238 1.79 0.35 -1.25
CA VAL A 238 1.61 1.78 -1.02
C VAL A 238 1.80 2.58 -2.32
N GLU A 239 2.81 2.24 -3.12
CA GLU A 239 3.05 2.91 -4.40
C GLU A 239 1.92 2.68 -5.40
N SER A 240 1.37 1.46 -5.45
CA SER A 240 0.22 1.12 -6.30
C SER A 240 -1.03 1.94 -5.92
N ALA A 241 -1.35 2.00 -4.62
CA ALA A 241 -2.47 2.79 -4.12
C ALA A 241 -2.29 4.29 -4.41
N TYR A 242 -1.05 4.80 -4.25
CA TYR A 242 -0.73 6.18 -4.55
C TYR A 242 -0.90 6.52 -6.05
N ALA A 243 -0.43 5.64 -6.94
CA ALA A 243 -0.59 5.80 -8.37
C ALA A 243 -2.07 5.88 -8.76
N ALA A 244 -2.92 5.03 -8.19
CA ALA A 244 -4.37 5.08 -8.39
C ALA A 244 -4.95 6.45 -7.95
N CYS A 245 -4.59 6.94 -6.77
CA CYS A 245 -5.02 8.27 -6.30
C CYS A 245 -4.55 9.39 -7.23
N GLN A 246 -3.31 9.32 -7.73
CA GLN A 246 -2.77 10.32 -8.66
C GLN A 246 -3.56 10.36 -9.97
N THR A 247 -3.91 9.19 -10.52
CA THR A 247 -4.73 9.12 -11.75
C THR A 247 -6.11 9.73 -11.55
N ALA A 248 -6.75 9.49 -10.40
CA ALA A 248 -8.04 10.09 -10.06
C ALA A 248 -7.96 11.62 -9.95
N ILE A 249 -6.89 12.15 -9.32
CA ILE A 249 -6.65 13.59 -9.23
C ILE A 249 -6.47 14.19 -10.63
N ILE A 250 -5.62 13.59 -11.48
CA ILE A 250 -5.38 14.06 -12.84
C ILE A 250 -6.69 14.08 -13.64
N ALA A 251 -7.50 13.01 -13.55
CA ALA A 251 -8.79 12.95 -14.22
C ALA A 251 -9.74 14.07 -13.76
N SER A 252 -9.78 14.37 -12.46
CA SER A 252 -10.60 15.47 -11.92
C SER A 252 -10.16 16.84 -12.42
N VAL A 253 -8.84 17.10 -12.52
CA VAL A 253 -8.28 18.36 -13.02
C VAL A 253 -8.60 18.53 -14.51
N VAL A 254 -8.44 17.47 -15.30
CA VAL A 254 -8.81 17.49 -16.73
C VAL A 254 -10.30 17.77 -16.92
N ALA A 255 -11.17 17.15 -16.11
CA ALA A 255 -12.61 17.41 -16.16
C ALA A 255 -12.95 18.88 -15.86
N ILE A 256 -12.32 19.48 -14.85
CA ILE A 256 -12.51 20.90 -14.52
C ILE A 256 -12.05 21.80 -15.68
N LEU A 257 -10.89 21.52 -16.28
CA LEU A 257 -10.38 22.29 -17.42
C LEU A 257 -11.33 22.24 -18.63
N VAL A 258 -11.91 21.08 -18.93
CA VAL A 258 -12.89 20.93 -20.01
C VAL A 258 -14.15 21.76 -19.75
N ILE A 259 -14.68 21.73 -18.52
CA ILE A 259 -15.85 22.54 -18.14
C ILE A 259 -15.56 24.03 -18.31
N VAL A 260 -14.40 24.50 -17.84
CA VAL A 260 -13.97 25.91 -17.98
C VAL A 260 -13.84 26.31 -19.45
N LEU A 261 -13.26 25.46 -20.30
CA LEU A 261 -13.14 25.71 -21.74
C LEU A 261 -14.51 25.83 -22.41
N VAL A 262 -15.46 24.95 -22.10
CA VAL A 262 -16.83 25.02 -22.63
C VAL A 262 -17.52 26.30 -22.19
N MET A 263 -17.42 26.67 -20.91
CA MET A 263 -17.96 27.95 -20.42
C MET A 263 -17.35 29.15 -21.13
N MET A 264 -16.05 29.11 -21.41
CA MET A 264 -15.35 30.18 -22.14
C MET A 264 -15.84 30.31 -23.59
N ILE A 265 -16.02 29.19 -24.30
CA ILE A 265 -16.54 29.18 -25.68
C ILE A 265 -17.97 29.74 -25.71
N ILE A 266 -18.86 29.25 -24.84
CA ILE A 266 -20.24 29.75 -24.74
C ILE A 266 -20.25 31.25 -24.42
N TYR A 267 -19.41 31.68 -23.47
CA TYR A 267 -19.26 33.08 -23.11
C TYR A 267 -18.83 33.95 -24.31
N LEU A 268 -17.83 33.51 -25.08
CA LEU A 268 -17.38 34.22 -26.28
C LEU A 268 -18.48 34.31 -27.34
N ILE A 269 -19.23 33.24 -27.59
CA ILE A 269 -20.37 33.24 -28.51
C ILE A 269 -21.45 34.23 -28.05
N LEU A 270 -21.82 34.21 -26.78
CA LEU A 270 -22.82 35.12 -26.22
C LEU A 270 -22.35 36.59 -26.28
N ARG A 271 -21.07 36.84 -25.99
CA ARG A 271 -20.46 38.18 -26.07
C ARG A 271 -20.45 38.69 -27.51
N TYR A 272 -20.07 37.83 -28.47
CA TYR A 272 -20.09 38.15 -29.89
C TYR A 272 -21.52 38.49 -30.37
N ARG A 273 -22.52 37.70 -29.99
CA ARG A 273 -23.94 37.96 -30.32
C ARG A 273 -24.44 39.28 -29.73
N ARG A 274 -24.09 39.62 -28.47
CA ARG A 274 -24.46 40.90 -27.86
C ARG A 274 -23.86 42.08 -28.62
N LYS A 275 -22.57 42.01 -28.98
CA LYS A 275 -21.88 43.09 -29.71
C LYS A 275 -22.48 43.31 -31.11
N LYS A 276 -22.77 42.23 -31.84
CA LYS A 276 -23.46 42.31 -33.15
C LYS A 276 -24.84 42.98 -33.04
N LYS A 277 -25.62 42.67 -31.99
CA LYS A 277 -26.93 43.29 -31.75
C LYS A 277 -26.82 44.79 -31.48
N MET A 278 -25.81 45.23 -30.74
CA MET A 278 -25.57 46.65 -30.46
C MET A 278 -25.17 47.44 -31.71
N ASN A 279 -24.27 46.88 -32.54
CA ASN A 279 -23.85 47.53 -33.79
C ASN A 279 -25.02 47.70 -34.78
N LYS A 280 -25.89 46.68 -34.90
CA LYS A 280 -27.11 46.80 -35.71
C LYS A 280 -28.02 47.92 -35.22
N LYS A 281 -28.23 48.04 -33.90
CA LYS A 281 -29.05 49.12 -33.32
C LYS A 281 -28.51 50.51 -33.68
N GLN A 282 -27.19 50.70 -33.61
CA GLN A 282 -26.56 51.98 -33.97
C GLN A 282 -26.78 52.36 -35.44
N GLN A 283 -26.75 51.39 -36.34
CA GLN A 283 -27.05 51.62 -37.77
C GLN A 283 -28.51 52.06 -37.97
N TYR A 284 -29.48 51.39 -37.32
CA TYR A 284 -30.90 51.78 -37.42
C TYR A 284 -31.16 53.17 -36.83
N THR A 285 -30.55 53.54 -35.70
CA THR A 285 -30.70 54.90 -35.14
C THR A 285 -30.11 55.99 -36.04
N LYS A 286 -29.06 55.69 -36.82
CA LYS A 286 -28.50 56.64 -37.78
C LYS A 286 -29.45 56.88 -38.96
N LEU A 287 -30.07 55.81 -39.48
CA LEU A 287 -31.03 55.89 -40.58
C LEU A 287 -32.33 56.62 -40.21
N LEU A 288 -32.74 56.58 -38.93
CA LEU A 288 -33.96 57.22 -38.43
C LEU A 288 -33.82 58.73 -38.15
N ASN A 289 -32.59 59.23 -38.02
CA ASN A 289 -32.30 60.63 -37.74
C ASN A 289 -31.92 61.42 -39.02
N GLN A 290 -32.03 60.79 -40.19
CA GLN A 290 -31.94 61.40 -41.52
C GLN A 290 -33.34 61.62 -42.06
#